data_AF-A0A553AR64-F1
#
_entry.id   AF-A0A553AR64-F1
#
_cell.length_a   1.000
_cell.length_b   1.000
_cell.length_c   1.000
_cell.angle_alpha   90.00
_cell.angle_beta   90.00
_cell.angle_gamma   90.00
#
_symmetry.space_group_name_H-M   'P 1'
#
loop_
_entity.id
_entity.type
_entity.pdbx_description
1 polymer ?
#
loop_
_entity_poly.entity_id
_entity_poly.type
_entity_poly.pdbx_seq_one_letter_code
_entity_poly.pdbx_strand_id
1 'polypeptide(L)'
;MDLGLELKFAGGAPVLTEGSVIEGYASLFGLTDQGGDAVMPGAFAASLKKLAAKSDKVRMLWQHDPTRPIGVWDEIREDERGLWVKGRLLPEVAQAREAAALIQAGAIDGLSIGYRTIRATRDQKGRRMLAEVELWEVSLVTFPMLPEAKVGRKAAEDLLEMAAVFAAATEALRAE
;
A
#
# COMPACT_ATOMS: atom_id res chain seq x y z
N MET A 1 13.34 -8.36 17.44
CA MET A 1 12.30 -9.30 17.91
C MET A 1 11.55 -9.75 16.68
N ASP A 2 11.48 -11.05 16.43
CA ASP A 2 10.66 -11.61 15.35
C ASP A 2 9.23 -11.75 15.88
N LEU A 3 8.27 -11.06 15.24
CA LEU A 3 6.86 -11.10 15.61
C LEU A 3 6.11 -12.28 14.98
N GLY A 4 6.76 -13.05 14.10
CA GLY A 4 6.14 -14.15 13.36
C GLY A 4 5.01 -13.68 12.43
N LEU A 5 5.12 -12.44 11.90
CA LEU A 5 4.18 -11.88 10.93
C LEU A 5 4.63 -12.19 9.50
N GLU A 6 3.68 -12.48 8.63
CA GLU A 6 3.88 -12.61 7.19
C GLU A 6 3.79 -11.22 6.54
N LEU A 7 4.57 -10.98 5.47
CA LEU A 7 4.71 -9.68 4.81
C LEU A 7 4.19 -9.74 3.38
N LYS A 8 3.34 -8.79 2.99
CA LYS A 8 2.83 -8.68 1.61
C LYS A 8 2.73 -7.25 1.13
N PHE A 9 2.97 -7.03 -0.16
CA PHE A 9 2.94 -5.73 -0.81
C PHE A 9 1.84 -5.61 -1.88
N ALA A 10 1.41 -4.37 -2.15
CA ALA A 10 0.49 -3.97 -3.22
C ALA A 10 1.08 -2.89 -4.11
N GLY A 11 0.70 -2.91 -5.38
CA GLY A 11 1.07 -1.84 -6.30
C GLY A 11 0.41 -0.49 -6.12
N GLY A 12 1.20 0.53 -6.48
CA GLY A 12 0.87 1.94 -6.43
C GLY A 12 1.68 2.66 -5.37
N ALA A 13 2.40 3.72 -5.75
CA ALA A 13 3.12 4.53 -4.77
C ALA A 13 2.12 5.23 -3.84
N PRO A 14 2.37 5.26 -2.51
CA PRO A 14 1.61 6.10 -1.64
C PRO A 14 1.70 7.55 -2.11
N VAL A 15 0.57 8.24 -2.15
CA VAL A 15 0.55 9.67 -2.47
C VAL A 15 0.74 10.44 -1.17
N LEU A 16 1.79 11.26 -1.12
CA LEU A 16 1.97 12.21 -0.03
C LEU A 16 1.29 13.54 -0.38
N THR A 17 0.24 13.91 0.37
CA THR A 17 -0.43 15.21 0.27
C THR A 17 -0.20 16.04 1.53
N GLU A 18 -0.19 17.37 1.39
CA GLU A 18 0.02 18.30 2.52
C GLU A 18 1.27 18.01 3.38
N GLY A 19 2.28 17.36 2.79
CA GLY A 19 3.53 17.00 3.45
C GLY A 19 3.44 15.93 4.55
N SER A 20 2.25 15.41 4.87
CA SER A 20 2.06 14.45 5.98
C SER A 20 0.98 13.39 5.75
N VAL A 21 0.05 13.61 4.83
CA VAL A 21 -1.04 12.67 4.55
C VAL A 21 -0.56 11.63 3.54
N ILE A 22 -0.74 10.36 3.87
CA ILE A 22 -0.38 9.22 3.03
C ILE A 22 -1.64 8.43 2.71
N GLU A 23 -1.82 8.10 1.44
CA GLU A 23 -2.88 7.17 1.00
C GLU A 23 -2.41 6.27 -0.14
N GLY A 24 -2.95 5.05 -0.21
CA GLY A 24 -2.57 4.06 -1.21
C GLY A 24 -3.13 2.66 -0.94
N TYR A 25 -2.81 1.72 -1.83
CA TYR A 25 -3.15 0.31 -1.63
C TYR A 25 -2.01 -0.41 -0.92
N ALA A 26 -2.32 -1.09 0.19
CA ALA A 26 -1.35 -1.85 0.98
C ALA A 26 -1.37 -3.36 0.65
N SER A 27 -2.47 -3.87 0.10
CA SER A 27 -2.58 -5.21 -0.49
C SER A 27 -3.54 -5.20 -1.68
N LEU A 28 -3.19 -5.82 -2.80
CA LEU A 28 -4.07 -5.99 -3.96
C LEU A 28 -4.58 -7.42 -4.00
N PHE A 29 -5.85 -7.60 -4.34
CA PHE A 29 -6.46 -8.91 -4.38
C PHE A 29 -6.04 -9.74 -5.60
N GLY A 30 -5.90 -11.04 -5.40
CA GLY A 30 -5.58 -12.01 -6.46
C GLY A 30 -4.15 -11.97 -6.98
N LEU A 31 -3.35 -10.96 -6.61
CA LEU A 31 -1.95 -10.86 -6.99
C LEU A 31 -1.07 -11.65 -6.02
N THR A 32 -0.29 -12.56 -6.60
CA THR A 32 0.67 -13.40 -5.89
C THR A 32 1.93 -12.58 -5.63
N ASP A 33 2.38 -12.50 -4.38
CA ASP A 33 3.66 -11.87 -4.03
C ASP A 33 4.84 -12.82 -4.20
N GLN A 34 6.07 -12.32 -3.95
CA GLN A 34 7.29 -13.13 -3.96
C GLN A 34 7.29 -14.26 -2.89
N GLY A 35 6.46 -14.17 -1.86
CA GLY A 35 6.26 -15.25 -0.88
C GLY A 35 5.35 -16.37 -1.38
N GLY A 36 4.69 -16.19 -2.53
CA GLY A 36 3.75 -17.16 -3.10
C GLY A 36 2.32 -17.02 -2.58
N ASP A 37 2.03 -15.95 -1.84
CA ASP A 37 0.72 -15.69 -1.26
C ASP A 37 -0.10 -14.74 -2.13
N ALA A 38 -1.39 -15.01 -2.28
CA ALA A 38 -2.36 -14.13 -2.91
C ALA A 38 -3.51 -13.86 -1.94
N VAL A 39 -3.74 -12.59 -1.61
CA VAL A 39 -4.86 -12.21 -0.73
C VAL A 39 -6.15 -12.20 -1.54
N MET A 40 -7.19 -12.78 -0.96
CA MET A 40 -8.51 -12.87 -1.59
C MET A 40 -9.44 -11.76 -1.10
N PRO A 41 -10.43 -11.36 -1.91
CA PRO A 41 -11.47 -10.43 -1.45
C PRO A 41 -12.14 -10.91 -0.16
N GLY A 42 -12.30 -10.00 0.80
CA GLY A 42 -12.89 -10.29 2.12
C GLY A 42 -11.92 -10.87 3.15
N ALA A 43 -10.64 -11.07 2.79
CA ALA A 43 -9.66 -11.64 3.71
C ALA A 43 -9.39 -10.78 4.95
N PHE A 44 -9.58 -9.46 4.87
CA PHE A 44 -9.37 -8.53 6.00
C PHE A 44 -10.67 -8.22 6.75
N ALA A 45 -11.85 -8.51 6.19
CA ALA A 45 -13.14 -8.10 6.73
C ALA A 45 -13.34 -8.47 8.22
N ALA A 46 -13.01 -9.72 8.59
CA ALA A 46 -13.13 -10.18 9.97
C ALA A 46 -12.17 -9.45 10.92
N SER A 47 -10.93 -9.21 10.47
CA SER A 47 -9.91 -8.50 11.24
C SER A 47 -10.30 -7.03 11.46
N LEU A 48 -10.72 -6.33 10.41
CA LEU A 48 -11.14 -4.93 10.50
C LEU A 48 -12.35 -4.76 11.43
N LYS A 49 -13.34 -5.66 11.33
CA LYS A 49 -14.48 -5.68 12.24
C LYS A 49 -14.07 -5.90 13.70
N LYS A 50 -13.13 -6.82 13.95
CA LYS A 50 -12.60 -7.12 15.29
C LYS A 50 -11.85 -5.93 15.89
N LEU A 51 -11.02 -5.25 15.10
CA LEU A 51 -10.31 -4.04 15.52
C LEU A 51 -11.28 -2.91 15.88
N ALA A 52 -12.27 -2.65 15.01
CA ALA A 52 -13.29 -1.64 15.25
C ALA A 52 -14.09 -1.92 16.55
N ALA A 53 -14.50 -3.17 16.79
CA ALA A 53 -15.24 -3.55 17.98
C ALA A 53 -14.44 -3.38 19.29
N LYS A 54 -13.11 -3.38 19.21
CA LYS A 54 -12.20 -3.21 20.35
C LYS A 54 -11.65 -1.79 20.48
N SER A 55 -12.06 -0.87 19.61
CA SER A 55 -11.44 0.47 19.48
C SER A 55 -9.92 0.38 19.27
N ASP A 56 -9.44 -0.69 18.64
CA ASP A 56 -8.03 -0.88 18.29
C ASP A 56 -7.80 -0.49 16.82
N LYS A 57 -6.53 -0.32 16.43
CA LYS A 57 -6.14 0.19 15.11
C LYS A 57 -4.98 -0.61 14.54
N VAL A 58 -4.96 -0.77 13.23
CA VAL A 58 -3.76 -1.20 12.51
C VAL A 58 -2.63 -0.19 12.75
N ARG A 59 -1.41 -0.65 13.01
CA ARG A 59 -0.26 0.24 13.26
C ARG A 59 0.35 0.74 11.96
N MET A 60 0.83 1.99 11.96
CA MET A 60 1.63 2.56 10.88
C MET A 60 3.09 2.53 11.28
N LEU A 61 3.85 1.59 10.70
CA LEU A 61 5.23 1.34 11.08
C LEU A 61 6.21 1.71 9.96
N TRP A 62 7.48 1.79 10.35
CA TRP A 62 8.60 1.91 9.43
C TRP A 62 9.25 0.55 9.22
N GLN A 63 9.33 0.08 7.98
CA GLN A 63 10.10 -1.12 7.61
C GLN A 63 9.77 -2.37 8.45
N HIS A 64 8.49 -2.54 8.83
CA HIS A 64 8.01 -3.62 9.71
C HIS A 64 8.62 -3.64 11.11
N ASP A 65 9.29 -2.57 11.53
CA ASP A 65 9.89 -2.46 12.86
C ASP A 65 8.82 -2.02 13.89
N PRO A 66 8.39 -2.91 14.81
CA PRO A 66 7.38 -2.58 15.81
C PRO A 66 7.85 -1.54 16.83
N THR A 67 9.14 -1.25 16.88
CA THR A 67 9.70 -0.20 17.74
C THR A 67 9.67 1.18 17.08
N ARG A 68 9.26 1.27 15.80
CA ARG A 68 9.24 2.51 15.01
C ARG A 68 7.85 2.81 14.43
N PRO A 69 6.85 3.12 15.28
CA PRO A 69 5.63 3.76 14.81
C PRO A 69 5.93 5.16 14.27
N ILE A 70 5.41 5.48 13.09
CA ILE A 70 5.68 6.75 12.39
C ILE A 70 4.41 7.56 12.11
N GLY A 71 3.24 7.00 12.39
CA GLY A 71 2.00 7.72 12.19
C GLY A 71 0.76 6.97 12.63
N VAL A 72 -0.37 7.40 12.09
CA VAL A 72 -1.68 6.78 12.34
C VAL A 72 -2.46 6.63 11.04
N TRP A 73 -3.17 5.50 10.91
CA TRP A 73 -4.15 5.32 9.86
C TRP A 73 -5.50 5.89 10.32
N ASP A 74 -6.08 6.75 9.49
CA ASP A 74 -7.38 7.38 9.70
C ASP A 74 -8.49 6.55 9.05
N GLU A 75 -8.21 5.97 7.88
CA GLU A 75 -9.12 5.11 7.13
C GLU A 75 -8.38 3.86 6.65
N ILE A 76 -9.01 2.70 6.85
CA ILE A 76 -8.57 1.42 6.29
C ILE A 76 -9.82 0.68 5.87
N ARG A 77 -9.86 0.27 4.60
CA ARG A 77 -11.02 -0.44 4.04
C ARG A 77 -10.61 -1.40 2.95
N GLU A 78 -11.42 -2.43 2.77
CA GLU A 78 -11.40 -3.23 1.55
C GLU A 78 -12.29 -2.56 0.49
N ASP A 79 -11.86 -2.64 -0.77
CA ASP A 79 -12.70 -2.41 -1.94
C ASP A 79 -12.48 -3.51 -2.99
N GLU A 80 -13.05 -3.34 -4.18
CA GLU A 80 -12.94 -4.34 -5.26
C GLU A 80 -11.48 -4.63 -5.68
N ARG A 81 -10.56 -3.69 -5.44
CA ARG A 81 -9.15 -3.82 -5.84
C ARG A 81 -8.30 -4.45 -4.74
N GLY A 82 -8.55 -4.09 -3.47
CA GLY A 82 -7.69 -4.52 -2.37
C GLY A 82 -7.94 -3.79 -1.06
N LEU A 83 -6.91 -3.80 -0.20
CA LEU A 83 -6.87 -3.04 1.05
C LEU A 83 -6.33 -1.64 0.77
N TRP A 84 -7.21 -0.65 0.82
CA TRP A 84 -6.87 0.76 0.71
C TRP A 84 -6.70 1.38 2.10
N VAL A 85 -5.71 2.25 2.24
CA VAL A 85 -5.38 2.94 3.49
C VAL A 85 -5.18 4.43 3.26
N LYS A 86 -5.54 5.24 4.26
CA LYS A 86 -5.23 6.66 4.36
C LYS A 86 -4.92 7.04 5.80
N GLY A 87 -3.90 7.85 5.99
CA GLY A 87 -3.43 8.25 7.30
C GLY A 87 -2.46 9.41 7.26
N ARG A 88 -1.82 9.66 8.40
CA ARG A 88 -0.93 10.81 8.61
C ARG A 88 0.35 10.37 9.28
N LEU A 89 1.47 10.80 8.74
CA LEU A 89 2.75 10.82 9.44
C LEU A 89 2.67 11.83 10.60
N LEU A 90 3.22 11.46 11.76
CA LEU A 90 3.25 12.33 12.93
C LEU A 90 4.54 13.15 12.94
N PRO A 91 4.51 14.46 12.59
CA PRO A 91 5.73 15.26 12.42
C PRO A 91 6.54 15.42 13.71
N GLU A 92 5.98 15.13 14.88
CA GLU A 92 6.69 15.11 16.15
C GLU A 92 7.69 13.95 16.23
N VAL A 93 7.45 12.87 15.48
CA VAL A 93 8.35 11.70 15.40
C VAL A 93 9.44 11.95 14.36
N ALA A 94 10.71 11.84 14.77
CA ALA A 94 11.84 12.07 13.88
C ALA A 94 11.83 11.15 12.64
N GLN A 95 11.61 9.85 12.84
CA GLN A 95 11.53 8.87 11.75
C GLN A 95 10.39 9.16 10.76
N ALA A 96 9.30 9.80 11.21
CA ALA A 96 8.19 10.17 10.34
C ALA A 96 8.56 11.34 9.42
N ARG A 97 9.30 12.35 9.93
CA ARG A 97 9.82 13.45 9.09
C ARG A 97 10.81 12.94 8.05
N GLU A 98 11.69 12.01 8.44
CA GLU A 98 12.61 11.34 7.52
C GLU A 98 11.85 10.55 6.44
N ALA A 99 10.82 9.78 6.84
CA ALA A 99 9.97 9.05 5.91
C ALA A 99 9.31 10.00 4.90
N ALA A 100 8.72 11.12 5.37
CA ALA A 100 8.12 12.13 4.49
C ALA A 100 9.12 12.66 3.45
N ALA A 101 10.33 13.00 3.88
CA ALA A 101 11.39 13.49 2.97
C ALA A 101 11.79 12.42 1.94
N LEU A 102 11.94 11.16 2.37
CA LEU A 102 12.30 10.04 1.50
C LEU A 102 11.20 9.73 0.46
N ILE A 103 9.93 9.80 0.86
CA ILE A 103 8.79 9.67 -0.07
C ILE A 103 8.77 10.81 -1.07
N GLN A 104 8.93 12.06 -0.62
CA GLN A 104 8.96 13.23 -1.50
C GLN A 104 10.06 13.12 -2.56
N ALA A 105 11.24 12.64 -2.15
CA ALA A 105 12.38 12.38 -3.02
C ALA A 105 12.21 11.13 -3.91
N GLY A 106 11.17 10.32 -3.71
CA GLY A 106 10.93 9.08 -4.46
C GLY A 106 11.88 7.93 -4.07
N ALA A 107 12.58 8.04 -2.94
CA ALA A 107 13.43 6.97 -2.41
C ALA A 107 12.61 5.85 -1.75
N ILE A 108 11.36 6.15 -1.37
CA ILE A 108 10.40 5.20 -0.81
C ILE A 108 9.05 5.42 -1.47
N ASP A 109 8.51 4.32 -2.01
CA ASP A 109 7.25 4.30 -2.74
C ASP A 109 6.41 3.05 -2.41
N GLY A 110 6.73 2.32 -1.33
CA GLY A 110 6.09 1.05 -1.00
C GLY A 110 5.25 1.07 0.27
N LEU A 111 4.08 0.40 0.21
CA LEU A 111 3.27 0.02 1.37
C LEU A 111 3.19 -1.50 1.49
N SER A 112 3.41 -2.03 2.68
CA SER A 112 3.35 -3.47 2.93
C SER A 112 2.50 -3.76 4.15
N ILE A 113 1.72 -4.83 4.12
CA ILE A 113 1.00 -5.36 5.28
C ILE A 113 1.83 -6.37 6.05
N GLY A 114 1.59 -6.39 7.36
CA GLY A 114 2.06 -7.38 8.30
C GLY A 114 0.85 -8.05 8.91
N TYR A 115 0.75 -9.36 8.72
CA TYR A 115 -0.45 -10.12 9.07
C TYR A 115 -0.12 -11.50 9.64
N ARG A 116 -1.12 -12.13 10.23
CA ARG A 116 -1.11 -13.55 10.58
C ARG A 116 -2.17 -14.28 9.77
N THR A 117 -1.80 -15.39 9.15
CA THR A 117 -2.78 -16.21 8.43
C THR A 117 -3.73 -16.91 9.37
N ILE A 118 -5.03 -16.75 9.13
CA ILE A 118 -6.09 -17.48 9.84
C ILE A 118 -6.60 -18.63 8.98
N ARG A 119 -6.84 -18.37 7.68
CA ARG A 119 -7.30 -19.39 6.74
C ARG A 119 -6.73 -19.17 5.35
N ALA A 120 -6.18 -20.22 4.78
CA ALA A 120 -5.68 -20.21 3.42
C ALA A 120 -5.99 -21.54 2.70
N THR A 121 -6.11 -21.48 1.39
CA THR A 121 -6.19 -22.65 0.51
C THR A 121 -5.04 -22.63 -0.47
N ARG A 122 -4.85 -23.71 -1.24
CA ARG A 122 -3.96 -23.71 -2.40
C ARG A 122 -4.78 -23.81 -3.67
N ASP A 123 -4.41 -23.03 -4.68
CA ASP A 123 -4.99 -23.19 -6.00
C ASP A 123 -4.34 -24.35 -6.78
N GLN A 124 -4.84 -24.62 -7.99
CA GLN A 124 -4.32 -25.70 -8.85
C GLN A 124 -2.86 -25.48 -9.27
N LYS A 125 -2.34 -24.26 -9.15
CA LYS A 125 -0.96 -23.89 -9.45
C LYS A 125 -0.08 -23.91 -8.20
N GLY A 126 -0.60 -24.35 -7.06
CA GLY A 126 0.10 -24.44 -5.78
C GLY A 126 0.22 -23.12 -5.02
N ARG A 127 -0.32 -22.02 -5.55
CA ARG A 127 -0.28 -20.68 -4.93
C ARG A 127 -1.15 -20.67 -3.69
N ARG A 128 -0.68 -20.03 -2.62
CA ARG A 128 -1.41 -19.97 -1.36
C ARG A 128 -2.38 -18.79 -1.38
N MET A 129 -3.66 -19.10 -1.37
CA MET A 129 -4.76 -18.15 -1.46
C MET A 129 -5.23 -17.83 -0.03
N LEU A 130 -4.88 -16.64 0.46
CA LEU A 130 -5.23 -16.19 1.81
C LEU A 130 -6.69 -15.75 1.82
N ALA A 131 -7.55 -16.57 2.41
CA ALA A 131 -8.98 -16.34 2.48
C ALA A 131 -9.39 -15.57 3.75
N GLU A 132 -8.54 -15.58 4.77
CA GLU A 132 -8.72 -14.82 6.00
C GLU A 132 -7.37 -14.56 6.68
N VAL A 133 -7.13 -13.32 7.05
CA VAL A 133 -5.92 -12.90 7.77
C VAL A 133 -6.28 -12.00 8.94
N GLU A 134 -5.50 -12.07 10.00
CA GLU A 134 -5.49 -11.06 11.05
C GLU A 134 -4.47 -9.99 10.66
N LEU A 135 -4.96 -8.77 10.37
CA LEU A 135 -4.14 -7.63 10.00
C LEU A 135 -3.64 -6.91 11.25
N TRP A 136 -2.32 -6.70 11.33
CA TRP A 136 -1.68 -6.09 12.49
C TRP A 136 -1.15 -4.69 12.18
N GLU A 137 -0.47 -4.56 11.05
CA GLU A 137 0.23 -3.34 10.68
C GLU A 137 0.23 -3.13 9.17
N VAL A 138 0.49 -1.88 8.79
CA VAL A 138 0.85 -1.48 7.43
C VAL A 138 2.08 -0.58 7.56
N SER A 139 3.16 -0.95 6.88
CA SER A 139 4.45 -0.28 6.91
C SER A 139 4.75 0.49 5.63
N LEU A 140 5.48 1.59 5.79
CA LEU A 140 6.27 2.16 4.70
C LEU A 140 7.55 1.34 4.50
N VAL A 141 7.83 0.96 3.25
CA VAL A 141 8.95 0.09 2.92
C VAL A 141 9.80 0.58 1.74
N THR A 142 11.12 0.41 1.83
CA THR A 142 12.07 0.78 0.75
C THR A 142 12.07 -0.22 -0.40
N PHE A 143 12.04 -1.52 -0.07
CA PHE A 143 12.05 -2.59 -1.08
C PHE A 143 10.77 -3.40 -0.94
N PRO A 144 9.75 -3.10 -1.76
CA PRO A 144 8.53 -3.87 -1.74
C PRO A 144 8.73 -5.28 -2.31
N MET A 145 7.96 -6.26 -1.80
CA MET A 145 8.01 -7.66 -2.25
C MET A 145 7.38 -7.90 -3.65
N LEU A 146 6.90 -6.87 -4.37
CA LEU A 146 6.65 -6.94 -5.83
C LEU A 146 7.37 -5.76 -6.54
N PRO A 147 8.32 -6.02 -7.45
CA PRO A 147 8.98 -4.96 -8.22
C PRO A 147 8.08 -4.31 -9.28
N GLU A 148 7.04 -5.01 -9.77
CA GLU A 148 6.17 -4.55 -10.88
C GLU A 148 5.20 -3.43 -10.52
N ALA A 149 5.23 -2.99 -9.27
CA ALA A 149 4.19 -2.16 -8.70
C ALA A 149 4.70 -0.75 -8.36
N LYS A 150 5.72 -0.33 -9.12
CA LYS A 150 6.21 1.04 -9.20
C LYS A 150 5.27 1.86 -10.07
N VAL A 151 4.52 2.77 -9.46
CA VAL A 151 3.94 3.91 -10.17
C VAL A 151 4.44 5.16 -9.46
N GLY A 152 5.64 5.61 -9.83
CA GLY A 152 6.25 6.82 -9.30
C GLY A 152 6.47 7.82 -10.42
N ARG A 153 5.72 8.93 -10.41
CA ARG A 153 5.82 10.20 -11.17
C ARG A 153 6.04 10.17 -12.68
N LYS A 154 6.95 9.36 -13.21
CA LYS A 154 7.30 9.33 -14.63
C LYS A 154 6.08 9.05 -15.51
N ALA A 155 5.21 8.12 -15.09
CA ALA A 155 3.97 7.85 -15.80
C ALA A 155 3.01 9.05 -15.84
N ALA A 156 3.00 9.93 -14.83
CA ALA A 156 2.13 11.11 -14.81
C ALA A 156 2.69 12.24 -15.68
N GLU A 157 4.01 12.46 -15.66
CA GLU A 157 4.69 13.39 -16.57
C GLU A 157 4.57 12.90 -18.03
N ASP A 158 4.83 11.61 -18.28
CA ASP A 158 4.68 10.97 -19.59
C ASP A 158 3.23 11.05 -20.09
N LEU A 159 2.23 10.89 -19.21
CA LEU A 159 0.80 11.01 -19.58
C LEU A 159 0.39 12.46 -19.86
N LEU A 160 0.92 13.44 -19.13
CA LEU A 160 0.69 14.87 -19.38
C LEU A 160 1.34 15.31 -20.68
N GLU A 161 2.55 14.81 -20.97
CA GLU A 161 3.27 15.08 -22.21
C GLU A 161 2.53 14.43 -23.40
N MET A 162 2.05 13.20 -23.25
CA MET A 162 1.21 12.53 -24.25
C MET A 162 -0.12 13.26 -24.47
N ALA A 163 -0.77 13.73 -23.40
CA ALA A 163 -2.02 14.49 -23.48
C ALA A 163 -1.81 15.83 -24.21
N ALA A 164 -0.69 16.50 -23.99
CA ALA A 164 -0.33 17.72 -24.70
C ALA A 164 -0.15 17.49 -26.21
N VAL A 165 0.48 16.37 -26.59
CA VAL A 165 0.64 15.97 -28.00
C VAL A 165 -0.72 15.70 -28.66
N PHE A 166 -1.64 15.01 -27.99
CA PHE A 166 -2.99 14.77 -28.53
C PHE A 166 -3.82 16.05 -28.65
N ALA A 167 -3.71 16.97 -27.69
CA ALA A 167 -4.38 18.26 -27.76
C ALA A 167 -3.89 19.09 -28.96
N ALA A 168 -2.57 19.18 -29.15
CA ALA A 168 -1.98 19.88 -30.28
C ALA A 168 -2.38 19.27 -31.64
N ALA A 169 -2.41 17.94 -31.75
CA ALA A 169 -2.86 17.26 -32.97
C ALA A 169 -4.35 17.52 -33.28
N THR A 170 -5.18 17.60 -32.24
CA THR A 170 -6.62 17.90 -32.39
C THR A 170 -6.85 19.34 -32.86
N GLU A 171 -6.07 20.30 -32.38
CA GLU A 171 -6.14 21.69 -32.85
C GLU A 171 -5.68 21.83 -34.30
N ALA A 172 -4.58 21.17 -34.67
CA ALA A 172 -4.08 21.17 -36.05
C ALA A 172 -5.12 20.62 -37.06
N LEU A 173 -5.80 19.53 -36.70
CA LEU A 173 -6.86 18.93 -37.51
C LEU A 173 -8.15 19.76 -37.60
N ARG A 174 -8.35 20.73 -36.70
CA ARG A 174 -9.50 21.66 -36.72
C ARG A 174 -9.20 22.95 -37.48
N ALA A 175 -7.94 23.20 -37.81
CA ALA A 175 -7.50 24.38 -38.53
C ALA A 175 -7.38 24.16 -40.06
N GLU A 176 -7.62 22.93 -40.52
CA GLU A 176 -7.92 22.58 -41.92
C GLU A 176 -9.43 22.59 -42.19
#